data_AF-A0A085WTM5-F1
#
_entry.id   AF-A0A085WTM5-F1
#
_cell.length_a   1.000
_cell.length_b   1.000
_cell.length_c   1.000
_cell.angle_alpha   90.00
_cell.angle_beta   90.00
_cell.angle_gamma   90.00
#
_symmetry.space_group_name_H-M   'P 1'
#
loop_
_entity.id
_entity.type
_entity.pdbx_description
1 polymer ?
#
loop_
_entity_poly.entity_id
_entity_poly.type
_entity_poly.pdbx_seq_one_letter_code
_entity_poly.pdbx_strand_id
1 'polypeptide(L)'
;MRSLKWAVAVVAATSFLGCGGNQPSIYRVAVQRVTAENTPAGCYVPGQAPTTINDKSTNLVDRQQWVLWEGIEDAVYLEPGNINYNIGQAENVAISADTIQGTKADGKHTFTSERTRSAPNEVYTTSATYTIDKLGSTIEGALLLRSVCTGANCDFTTACEVTLTYSGIKIDADQFSVFTPSPGT
;
A
#
# COMPACT_ATOMS: atom_id res chain seq x y z
N MET A 1 -40.32 31.06 -29.11
CA MET A 1 -40.15 29.85 -28.29
C MET A 1 -39.01 29.04 -28.91
N ARG A 2 -37.90 28.90 -28.18
CA ARG A 2 -36.64 28.32 -28.69
C ARG A 2 -36.71 26.78 -28.61
N SER A 3 -36.54 26.11 -29.75
CA SER A 3 -36.52 24.65 -29.83
C SER A 3 -35.20 24.09 -29.28
N LEU A 4 -35.27 23.24 -28.26
CA LEU A 4 -34.14 22.55 -27.66
C LEU A 4 -33.85 21.29 -28.48
N LYS A 5 -32.72 21.26 -29.18
CA LYS A 5 -32.22 20.04 -29.84
C LYS A 5 -31.57 19.17 -28.77
N TRP A 6 -32.12 17.98 -28.56
CA TRP A 6 -31.53 16.95 -27.70
C TRP A 6 -30.30 16.37 -28.39
N ALA A 7 -29.12 16.61 -27.83
CA ALA A 7 -27.89 15.94 -28.23
C ALA A 7 -27.86 14.57 -27.56
N VAL A 8 -27.97 13.51 -28.36
CA VAL A 8 -27.66 12.14 -27.93
C VAL A 8 -26.14 12.07 -27.74
N ALA A 9 -25.68 12.08 -26.50
CA ALA A 9 -24.30 11.78 -26.17
C ALA A 9 -24.08 10.29 -26.37
N VAL A 10 -23.52 9.92 -27.53
CA VAL A 10 -22.90 8.61 -27.72
C VAL A 10 -21.69 8.58 -26.79
N VAL A 11 -21.83 7.92 -25.64
CA VAL A 11 -20.69 7.55 -24.81
C VAL A 11 -19.89 6.57 -25.65
N ALA A 12 -18.84 7.09 -26.30
CA ALA A 12 -17.83 6.25 -26.92
C ALA A 12 -17.25 5.37 -25.82
N ALA A 13 -17.67 4.11 -25.79
CA ALA A 13 -16.88 3.06 -25.19
C ALA A 13 -15.54 3.10 -25.92
N THR A 14 -14.56 3.77 -25.31
CA THR A 14 -13.16 3.64 -25.69
C THR A 14 -12.77 2.21 -25.38
N SER A 15 -13.03 1.35 -26.36
CA SER A 15 -12.45 0.03 -26.49
C SER A 15 -10.94 0.20 -26.54
N PHE A 16 -10.30 0.10 -25.37
CA PHE A 16 -8.88 -0.23 -25.24
C PHE A 16 -8.66 -1.68 -25.71
N LEU A 17 -8.96 -1.93 -26.98
CA LEU A 17 -8.61 -3.17 -27.68
C LEU A 17 -7.38 -2.83 -28.53
N GLY A 18 -6.21 -2.74 -27.89
CA GLY A 18 -5.02 -2.27 -28.62
C GLY A 18 -3.65 -2.34 -27.97
N CYS A 19 -3.49 -2.86 -26.75
CA CYS A 19 -2.15 -3.15 -26.19
C CYS A 19 -2.18 -4.55 -25.57
N GLY A 20 -1.48 -5.51 -26.17
CA GLY A 20 -1.36 -6.89 -25.70
C GLY A 20 -0.51 -7.06 -24.43
N GLY A 21 -0.79 -6.26 -23.40
CA GLY A 21 -0.24 -6.40 -22.05
C GLY A 21 -1.35 -6.82 -21.08
N ASN A 22 -1.02 -7.64 -20.10
CA ASN A 22 -1.96 -8.09 -19.07
C ASN A 22 -2.66 -6.87 -18.42
N GLN A 23 -3.98 -6.93 -18.26
CA GLN A 23 -4.71 -5.89 -17.55
C GLN A 23 -4.21 -5.77 -16.09
N PRO A 24 -4.20 -4.56 -15.52
CA PRO A 24 -3.90 -4.36 -14.10
C PRO A 24 -4.81 -5.25 -13.24
N SER A 25 -4.23 -5.86 -12.22
CA SER A 25 -5.01 -6.53 -11.18
C SER A 25 -5.19 -5.57 -10.01
N ILE A 26 -6.44 -5.28 -9.66
CA ILE A 26 -6.79 -4.46 -8.51
C ILE A 26 -7.10 -5.38 -7.33
N TYR A 27 -6.56 -5.08 -6.16
CA TYR A 27 -6.79 -5.85 -4.94
C TYR A 27 -7.33 -4.97 -3.82
N ARG A 28 -8.28 -5.50 -3.04
CA ARG A 28 -8.64 -4.98 -1.71
C ARG A 28 -7.81 -5.73 -0.69
N VAL A 29 -6.92 -5.02 0.00
CA VAL A 29 -5.92 -5.61 0.89
C VAL A 29 -6.18 -5.17 2.32
N ALA A 30 -6.20 -6.11 3.24
CA ALA A 30 -6.18 -5.90 4.68
C ALA A 30 -4.73 -6.08 5.16
N VAL A 31 -4.11 -5.00 5.61
CA VAL A 31 -2.77 -5.01 6.20
C VAL A 31 -2.92 -4.98 7.70
N GLN A 32 -2.20 -5.85 8.43
CA GLN A 32 -2.16 -5.81 9.89
C GLN A 32 -1.75 -4.42 10.37
N ARG A 33 -2.46 -3.87 11.35
CA ARG A 33 -2.12 -2.58 11.94
C ARG A 33 -0.86 -2.70 12.80
N VAL A 34 -0.08 -1.62 12.87
CA VAL A 34 1.00 -1.48 13.85
C VAL A 34 0.40 -1.21 15.24
N THR A 35 0.77 -2.02 16.21
CA THR A 35 0.28 -1.99 17.61
C THR A 35 1.46 -2.20 18.57
N ALA A 36 1.27 -1.95 19.87
CA ALA A 36 2.31 -2.28 20.85
C ALA A 36 2.64 -3.78 20.94
N GLU A 37 1.73 -4.66 20.53
CA GLU A 37 1.93 -6.12 20.64
C GLU A 37 2.84 -6.65 19.52
N ASN A 38 2.75 -6.09 18.31
CA ASN A 38 3.55 -6.52 17.15
C ASN A 38 4.71 -5.58 16.82
N THR A 39 4.96 -4.57 17.65
CA THR A 39 6.10 -3.65 17.50
C THR A 39 7.19 -4.03 18.51
N PRO A 40 8.45 -4.27 18.06
CA PRO A 40 9.53 -4.59 18.98
C PRO A 40 9.79 -3.49 20.01
N ALA A 41 10.21 -3.88 21.21
CA ALA A 41 10.47 -2.95 22.31
C ALA A 41 11.51 -1.86 21.96
N GLY A 42 12.46 -2.17 21.08
CA GLY A 42 13.48 -1.22 20.58
C GLY A 42 12.91 -0.06 19.74
N CYS A 43 11.67 -0.15 19.29
CA CYS A 43 10.95 0.93 18.59
C CYS A 43 10.33 1.96 19.54
N TYR A 44 10.54 1.83 20.85
CA TYR A 44 10.05 2.77 21.87
C TYR A 44 11.22 3.39 22.62
N VAL A 45 11.00 4.57 23.21
CA VAL A 45 11.92 5.26 24.13
C VAL A 45 11.27 5.25 25.52
N PRO A 46 11.89 4.65 26.56
CA PRO A 46 13.28 4.20 26.68
C PRO A 46 13.47 2.68 26.41
N GLY A 47 12.88 2.14 25.34
CA GLY A 47 12.99 0.71 24.99
C GLY A 47 11.90 -0.18 25.59
N GLN A 48 10.77 0.41 26.00
CA GLN A 48 9.63 -0.33 26.55
C GLN A 48 8.35 0.09 25.83
N ALA A 49 7.56 -0.90 25.43
CA ALA A 49 6.24 -0.64 24.87
C ALA A 49 5.32 0.03 25.91
N PRO A 50 4.37 0.88 25.49
CA PRO A 50 3.44 1.52 26.42
C PRO A 50 2.61 0.47 27.18
N THR A 51 2.55 0.57 28.51
CA THR A 51 1.86 -0.40 29.38
C THR A 51 0.35 -0.17 29.49
N THR A 52 -0.16 0.96 29.01
CA THR A 52 -1.57 1.38 29.13
C THR A 52 -2.32 1.32 27.80
N ILE A 53 -1.91 0.47 26.85
CA ILE A 53 -2.67 0.31 25.62
C ILE A 53 -3.95 -0.46 25.94
N ASN A 54 -5.06 0.27 26.02
CA ASN A 54 -6.42 -0.31 26.16
C ASN A 54 -6.93 -0.93 24.86
N ASP A 55 -6.14 -0.90 23.79
CA ASP A 55 -6.50 -1.50 22.51
C ASP A 55 -6.11 -2.99 22.50
N LYS A 56 -6.91 -3.80 23.22
CA LYS A 56 -6.81 -5.28 23.24
C LYS A 56 -7.46 -5.93 22.01
N SER A 57 -7.76 -5.15 20.96
CA SER A 57 -8.42 -5.71 19.79
C SER A 57 -7.42 -6.46 18.93
N THR A 58 -7.37 -7.77 19.12
CA THR A 58 -6.65 -8.68 18.22
C THR A 58 -7.35 -8.65 16.86
N ASN A 59 -6.58 -8.58 15.76
CA ASN A 59 -7.06 -8.49 14.36
C ASN A 59 -7.37 -7.09 13.82
N LEU A 60 -6.74 -6.03 14.34
CA LEU A 60 -6.80 -4.72 13.68
C LEU A 60 -6.10 -4.78 12.33
N VAL A 61 -6.86 -4.43 11.28
CA VAL A 61 -6.35 -4.31 9.92
C VAL A 61 -6.73 -2.97 9.34
N ASP A 62 -5.82 -2.39 8.56
CA ASP A 62 -6.08 -1.24 7.73
C ASP A 62 -6.40 -1.72 6.31
N ARG A 63 -7.54 -1.26 5.78
CA ARG A 63 -7.99 -1.62 4.43
C ARG A 63 -7.37 -0.68 3.42
N GLN A 64 -6.76 -1.26 2.41
CA GLN A 64 -6.05 -0.58 1.33
C GLN A 64 -6.53 -1.10 -0.02
N GLN A 65 -6.27 -0.34 -1.07
CA GLN A 65 -6.48 -0.79 -2.44
C GLN A 65 -5.14 -0.74 -3.15
N TRP A 66 -4.70 -1.87 -3.68
CA TRP A 66 -3.45 -1.97 -4.43
C TRP A 66 -3.74 -2.22 -5.89
N VAL A 67 -2.93 -1.63 -6.76
CA VAL A 67 -2.93 -1.94 -8.19
C VAL A 67 -1.60 -2.62 -8.52
N LEU A 68 -1.68 -3.79 -9.15
CA LEU A 68 -0.52 -4.57 -9.57
C LEU A 68 -0.51 -4.68 -11.10
N TRP A 69 0.65 -4.40 -11.70
CA TRP A 69 0.86 -4.51 -13.14
C TRP A 69 2.01 -5.47 -13.42
N GLU A 70 1.80 -6.41 -14.34
CA GLU A 70 2.89 -7.18 -14.93
C GLU A 70 3.32 -6.47 -16.22
N GLY A 71 4.56 -5.96 -16.23
CA GLY A 71 5.15 -5.29 -17.36
C GLY A 71 5.79 -6.24 -18.36
N ILE A 72 6.49 -5.66 -19.32
CA ILE A 72 7.39 -6.39 -20.23
C ILE A 72 8.65 -6.84 -19.47
N GLU A 73 9.29 -7.92 -19.93
CA GLU A 73 10.59 -8.38 -19.41
C GLU A 73 10.60 -8.75 -17.91
N ASP A 74 9.55 -9.43 -17.43
CA ASP A 74 9.39 -9.86 -16.03
C ASP A 74 9.37 -8.74 -14.97
N ALA A 75 9.30 -7.47 -15.41
CA ALA A 75 9.09 -6.34 -14.52
C ALA A 75 7.68 -6.40 -13.92
N VAL A 76 7.56 -6.13 -12.62
CA VAL A 76 6.28 -6.07 -11.93
C VAL A 76 6.21 -4.77 -11.16
N TYR A 77 5.03 -4.17 -11.12
CA TYR A 77 4.82 -2.87 -10.53
C TYR A 77 3.68 -2.91 -9.51
N LEU A 78 3.88 -2.24 -8.39
CA LEU A 78 2.91 -2.12 -7.30
C LEU A 78 2.59 -0.65 -7.02
N GLU A 79 1.31 -0.33 -6.97
CA GLU A 79 0.79 0.97 -6.51
C GLU A 79 -0.02 0.74 -5.24
N PRO A 80 0.58 0.91 -4.05
CA PRO A 80 -0.12 0.70 -2.79
C PRO A 80 -0.93 1.94 -2.35
N GLY A 81 -0.76 3.07 -3.03
CA GLY A 81 -1.36 4.36 -2.69
C GLY A 81 -0.50 5.21 -1.75
N ASN A 82 -1.06 6.33 -1.29
CA ASN A 82 -0.42 7.18 -0.28
C ASN A 82 -0.70 6.62 1.12
N ILE A 83 0.32 6.10 1.78
CA ILE A 83 0.19 5.48 3.10
C ILE A 83 1.28 6.04 4.02
N ASN A 84 0.94 6.24 5.29
CA ASN A 84 1.89 6.62 6.31
C ASN A 84 1.78 5.66 7.51
N TYR A 85 2.81 4.86 7.74
CA TYR A 85 2.85 3.94 8.87
C TYR A 85 3.60 4.56 10.05
N ASN A 86 2.94 4.58 11.20
CA ASN A 86 3.57 4.91 12.47
C ASN A 86 4.10 3.61 13.10
N ILE A 87 5.42 3.52 13.28
CA ILE A 87 6.10 2.37 13.88
C ILE A 87 6.73 2.73 15.22
N GLY A 88 5.89 2.73 16.25
CA GLY A 88 6.28 3.06 17.62
C GLY A 88 6.62 4.55 17.77
N GLN A 89 7.85 4.84 18.20
CA GLN A 89 8.40 6.19 18.34
C GLN A 89 9.58 6.40 17.38
N ALA A 90 9.59 5.72 16.22
CA ALA A 90 10.50 5.99 15.12
C ALA A 90 9.94 7.04 14.14
N GLU A 91 10.77 7.53 13.21
CA GLU A 91 10.28 8.33 12.08
C GLU A 91 9.28 7.49 11.25
N ASN A 92 8.17 8.11 10.85
CA ASN A 92 7.10 7.42 10.14
C ASN A 92 7.55 6.93 8.76
N VAL A 93 7.10 5.73 8.38
CA VAL A 93 7.36 5.17 7.05
C VAL A 93 6.28 5.64 6.09
N ALA A 94 6.59 6.67 5.30
CA ALA A 94 5.68 7.28 4.34
C ALA A 94 5.92 6.73 2.92
N ILE A 95 4.87 6.17 2.33
CA ILE A 95 4.85 5.63 0.97
C ILE A 95 4.11 6.61 0.08
N SER A 96 4.76 7.08 -0.98
CA SER A 96 4.09 7.90 -2.00
C SER A 96 3.22 7.04 -2.91
N ALA A 97 2.20 7.65 -3.50
CA ALA A 97 1.35 7.01 -4.53
C ALA A 97 2.09 6.70 -5.83
N ASP A 98 3.42 6.82 -5.87
CA ASP A 98 4.21 6.48 -7.03
C ASP A 98 4.25 4.96 -7.20
N THR A 99 4.34 4.53 -8.46
CA THR A 99 4.50 3.13 -8.82
C THR A 99 5.85 2.60 -8.32
N ILE A 100 5.83 1.51 -7.55
CA ILE A 100 7.02 0.82 -7.07
C ILE A 100 7.33 -0.31 -8.05
N GLN A 101 8.48 -0.25 -8.72
CA GLN A 101 8.98 -1.38 -9.50
C GLN A 101 9.56 -2.43 -8.55
N GLY A 102 9.17 -3.68 -8.76
CA GLY A 102 9.61 -4.83 -8.00
C GLY A 102 10.44 -5.80 -8.83
N THR A 103 10.95 -6.81 -8.14
CA THR A 103 11.65 -7.95 -8.73
C THR A 103 10.86 -9.24 -8.49
N LYS A 104 11.05 -10.21 -9.37
CA LYS A 104 10.53 -11.57 -9.21
C LYS A 104 11.70 -12.52 -9.03
N ALA A 105 11.78 -13.18 -7.88
CA ALA A 105 12.83 -14.15 -7.56
C ALA A 105 12.21 -15.30 -6.75
N ASP A 106 12.62 -16.54 -7.04
CA ASP A 106 12.15 -17.75 -6.34
C ASP A 106 10.62 -17.88 -6.25
N GLY A 107 9.91 -17.40 -7.28
CA GLY A 107 8.44 -17.41 -7.33
C GLY A 107 7.75 -16.34 -6.49
N LYS A 108 8.51 -15.45 -5.83
CA LYS A 108 7.98 -14.35 -5.02
C LYS A 108 8.22 -12.99 -5.70
N HIS A 109 7.29 -12.07 -5.48
CA HIS A 109 7.44 -10.69 -5.93
C HIS A 109 7.87 -9.82 -4.74
N THR A 110 8.91 -9.01 -4.91
CA THR A 110 9.39 -8.09 -3.88
C THR A 110 9.40 -6.66 -4.40
N PHE A 111 8.82 -5.74 -3.64
CA PHE A 111 8.73 -4.31 -3.95
C PHE A 111 9.31 -3.53 -2.79
N THR A 112 10.24 -2.62 -3.06
CA THR A 112 10.84 -1.78 -2.01
C THR A 112 10.67 -0.31 -2.36
N SER A 113 10.07 0.44 -1.45
CA SER A 113 10.10 1.90 -1.44
C SER A 113 11.04 2.35 -0.33
N GLU A 114 11.98 3.22 -0.66
CA GLU A 114 12.91 3.82 0.30
C GLU A 114 12.86 5.34 0.16
N ARG A 115 12.93 6.03 1.31
CA ARG A 115 13.03 7.48 1.37
C ARG A 115 14.10 7.86 2.38
N THR A 116 14.89 8.86 2.01
CA THR A 116 15.90 9.44 2.88
C THR A 116 15.60 10.91 3.10
N ARG A 117 15.56 11.35 4.36
CA ARG A 117 15.48 12.75 4.76
C ARG A 117 16.74 13.11 5.53
N SER A 118 17.40 14.20 5.12
CA SER A 118 18.56 14.73 5.81
C SER A 118 18.21 16.04 6.51
N ALA A 119 18.70 16.21 7.74
CA ALA A 119 18.69 17.47 8.48
C ALA A 119 20.11 17.74 9.05
N PRO A 120 20.38 18.94 9.60
CA PRO A 120 21.71 19.22 10.15
C PRO A 120 22.06 18.24 11.28
N ASN A 121 23.08 17.40 11.05
CA ASN A 121 23.61 16.36 11.96
C ASN A 121 22.80 15.07 12.10
N GLU A 122 21.83 14.82 11.22
CA GLU A 122 21.06 13.57 11.22
C GLU A 122 20.52 13.20 9.82
N VAL A 123 20.37 11.90 9.60
CA VAL A 123 19.81 11.32 8.38
C VAL A 123 18.84 10.22 8.76
N TYR A 124 17.58 10.37 8.34
CA TYR A 124 16.54 9.35 8.46
C TYR A 124 16.41 8.60 7.14
N THR A 125 16.49 7.28 7.20
CA THR A 125 16.17 6.38 6.10
C THR A 125 14.99 5.50 6.52
N THR A 126 13.89 5.62 5.79
CA THR A 126 12.69 4.81 6.00
C THR A 126 12.44 3.93 4.78
N SER A 127 12.06 2.68 4.98
CA SER A 127 11.70 1.79 3.88
C SER A 127 10.47 0.95 4.18
N ALA A 128 9.75 0.62 3.11
CA ALA A 128 8.67 -0.34 3.09
C ALA A 128 8.99 -1.40 2.03
N THR A 129 9.15 -2.64 2.46
CA THR A 129 9.40 -3.79 1.59
C THR A 129 8.22 -4.74 1.63
N TYR A 130 7.54 -4.87 0.50
CA TYR A 130 6.44 -5.80 0.28
C TYR A 130 6.98 -7.07 -0.33
N THR A 131 6.70 -8.21 0.31
CA THR A 131 6.94 -9.54 -0.27
C THR A 131 5.61 -10.20 -0.50
N ILE A 132 5.31 -10.57 -1.75
CA ILE A 132 4.11 -11.33 -2.12
C ILE A 132 4.47 -12.80 -2.16
N ASP A 133 3.89 -13.58 -1.25
CA ASP A 133 4.07 -15.03 -1.16
C ASP A 133 3.05 -15.78 -2.01
N LYS A 134 1.86 -15.20 -2.20
CA LYS A 134 0.77 -15.76 -3.00
C LYS A 134 0.11 -14.67 -3.83
N LEU A 135 -0.03 -14.93 -5.14
CA LEU A 135 -0.61 -14.01 -6.11
C LEU A 135 -1.59 -14.75 -7.03
N GLY A 136 -2.79 -14.21 -7.22
CA GLY A 136 -3.86 -14.81 -8.03
C GLY A 136 -5.21 -14.16 -7.74
N SER A 137 -6.25 -14.96 -7.44
CA SER A 137 -7.54 -14.44 -6.95
C SER A 137 -7.44 -13.84 -5.54
N THR A 138 -6.39 -14.19 -4.82
CA THR A 138 -6.02 -13.63 -3.52
C THR A 138 -4.58 -13.14 -3.59
N ILE A 139 -4.26 -12.19 -2.72
CA ILE A 139 -2.90 -11.70 -2.50
C ILE A 139 -2.55 -11.86 -1.03
N GLU A 140 -1.42 -12.48 -0.72
CA GLU A 140 -0.97 -12.69 0.66
C GLU A 140 0.54 -12.49 0.73
N GLY A 141 1.01 -11.98 1.87
CA GLY A 141 2.44 -11.82 2.11
C GLY A 141 2.77 -11.00 3.35
N ALA A 142 3.98 -10.43 3.33
CA ALA A 142 4.54 -9.66 4.43
C ALA A 142 4.98 -8.26 3.98
N LEU A 143 4.77 -7.29 4.85
CA LEU A 143 5.23 -5.91 4.72
C LEU A 143 6.24 -5.64 5.83
N LEU A 144 7.51 -5.48 5.46
CA LEU A 144 8.58 -5.05 6.34
C LEU A 144 8.65 -3.53 6.33
N LEU A 145 8.45 -2.91 7.49
CA LEU A 145 8.61 -1.48 7.71
C LEU A 145 9.90 -1.25 8.48
N ARG A 146 10.74 -0.33 8.01
CA ARG A 146 12.00 0.00 8.65
C ARG A 146 12.20 1.50 8.73
N SER A 147 12.73 1.96 9.85
CA SER A 147 13.14 3.34 10.06
C SER A 147 14.48 3.35 10.79
N VAL A 148 15.46 4.07 10.23
CA VAL A 148 16.80 4.20 10.79
C VAL A 148 17.16 5.67 10.80
N CYS A 149 17.67 6.14 11.94
CA CYS A 149 18.29 7.44 12.06
C CYS A 149 19.79 7.25 12.34
N THR A 150 20.61 7.97 11.58
CA THR A 150 22.06 8.06 11.81
C THR A 150 22.42 9.52 12.08
N GLY A 151 23.20 9.78 13.12
CA GLY A 151 23.53 11.15 13.54
C GLY A 151 23.66 11.32 15.04
N ALA A 152 23.95 12.55 15.47
CA ALA A 152 24.14 12.86 16.89
C ALA A 152 22.82 13.16 17.62
N ASN A 153 21.77 13.55 16.90
CA ASN A 153 20.55 14.12 17.47
C ASN A 153 19.27 13.48 16.91
N CYS A 154 19.20 12.15 16.88
CA CYS A 154 17.95 11.49 16.47
C CYS A 154 16.83 11.80 17.48
N ASP A 155 15.81 12.54 17.04
CA ASP A 155 14.63 12.90 17.84
C ASP A 155 13.73 11.69 18.16
N PHE A 156 13.96 10.58 17.43
CA PHE A 156 13.23 9.32 17.50
C PHE A 156 14.17 8.16 17.86
N THR A 157 13.60 6.96 18.06
CA THR A 157 14.44 5.75 18.17
C THR A 157 15.36 5.59 16.97
N THR A 158 16.64 5.29 17.21
CA THR A 158 17.69 5.24 16.17
C THR A 158 17.47 4.14 15.13
N ALA A 159 16.77 3.06 15.49
CA ALA A 159 16.37 2.03 14.56
C ALA A 159 15.09 1.35 15.04
N CYS A 160 14.16 1.12 14.12
CA CYS A 160 12.95 0.34 14.35
C CYS A 160 12.63 -0.49 13.11
N GLU A 161 12.17 -1.71 13.34
CA GLU A 161 11.74 -2.64 12.30
C GLU A 161 10.46 -3.35 12.76
N VAL A 162 9.46 -3.39 11.89
CA VAL A 162 8.17 -4.05 12.16
C VAL A 162 7.77 -4.84 10.92
N THR A 163 7.40 -6.11 11.12
CA THR A 163 6.84 -6.94 10.05
C THR A 163 5.34 -7.08 10.26
N LEU A 164 4.59 -6.67 9.25
CA LEU A 164 3.13 -6.80 9.19
C LEU A 164 2.76 -7.89 8.20
N THR A 165 1.74 -8.67 8.50
CA THR A 165 1.14 -9.55 7.51
C THR A 165 0.03 -8.83 6.76
N TYR A 166 -0.21 -9.22 5.51
CA TYR A 166 -1.37 -8.74 4.76
C TYR A 166 -2.03 -9.85 3.96
N SER A 167 -3.32 -9.68 3.71
CA SER A 167 -4.10 -10.55 2.83
C SER A 167 -5.14 -9.73 2.08
N GLY A 168 -5.53 -10.17 0.89
CA GLY A 168 -6.48 -9.44 0.07
C GLY A 168 -7.12 -10.29 -1.01
N ILE A 169 -8.16 -9.73 -1.63
CA ILE A 169 -8.90 -10.35 -2.72
C ILE A 169 -8.79 -9.48 -3.98
N LYS A 170 -8.67 -10.14 -5.12
CA LYS A 170 -8.73 -9.48 -6.43
C LYS A 170 -10.14 -8.94 -6.66
N ILE A 171 -10.23 -7.74 -7.23
CA ILE A 171 -11.49 -7.12 -7.68
C ILE A 171 -11.53 -7.24 -9.19
N ASP A 172 -12.47 -8.02 -9.72
CA ASP A 172 -12.69 -8.08 -11.16
C ASP A 172 -13.48 -6.83 -11.61
N ALA A 173 -13.01 -6.18 -12.67
CA ALA A 173 -13.56 -4.91 -13.17
C ALA A 173 -15.02 -5.02 -13.66
N ASP A 174 -15.52 -6.23 -13.92
CA ASP A 174 -16.86 -6.50 -14.45
C ASP A 174 -18.00 -6.28 -13.43
N GLN A 175 -17.70 -5.96 -12.17
CA GLN A 175 -18.70 -5.88 -11.09
C GLN A 175 -19.29 -4.48 -10.84
N PHE A 176 -18.94 -3.45 -11.62
CA PHE A 176 -19.60 -2.15 -11.51
C PHE A 176 -20.93 -2.13 -12.27
N SER A 177 -22.00 -2.65 -11.65
CA SER A 177 -23.35 -2.38 -12.13
C SER A 177 -23.68 -0.90 -11.89
N VAL A 178 -23.63 -0.08 -12.94
CA VAL A 178 -24.15 1.29 -12.90
C VAL A 178 -25.66 1.20 -12.72
N PHE A 179 -26.16 1.60 -11.54
CA PHE A 179 -27.59 1.83 -11.36
C PHE A 179 -27.98 3.05 -12.19
N THR A 180 -28.56 2.82 -13.37
CA THR A 180 -29.32 3.85 -14.06
C THR A 180 -30.70 3.93 -13.41
N PRO A 181 -31.06 5.03 -12.72
CA PRO A 181 -32.42 5.18 -12.24
C PRO A 181 -33.36 5.18 -13.43
N SER A 182 -34.37 4.30 -13.39
CA SER A 182 -35.44 4.28 -14.39
C SER A 182 -36.12 5.64 -14.39
N PRO A 183 -36.28 6.32 -15.54
CA PRO A 183 -37.12 7.50 -15.60
C PRO A 183 -38.56 7.04 -15.30
N GLY A 184 -39.09 7.50 -14.17
CA GLY A 184 -40.49 7.26 -13.81
C GLY A 184 -41.41 7.85 -14.88
N THR A 185 -42.35 7.04 -15.35
CA THR A 185 -43.50 7.45 -16.17
C THR A 185 -44.51 8.23 -15.35
#